data_AF-A0AAN7UCD5-F1
#
_entry.id   AF-A0AAN7UCD5-F1
#
_cell.length_a   1.000
_cell.length_b   1.000
_cell.length_c   1.000
_cell.angle_alpha   90.00
_cell.angle_beta   90.00
_cell.angle_gamma   90.00
#
_symmetry.space_group_name_H-M   'P 1'
#
loop_
_entity.id
_entity.type
_entity.pdbx_description
1 polymer ?
#
loop_
_entity_poly.entity_id
_entity_poly.type
_entity_poly.pdbx_seq_one_letter_code
_entity_poly.pdbx_strand_id
1 'polypeptide(L)'
;MAAAHYGQPSQVPMPVHHSATPAGTFAPGTKIQVGEHRVIIQRYLSEGGFAHVYLVKLPRPIDGTDQAVLKRVAVPDKETLRSMRTEVETMKRLKGHRPIVTYIDSHASELKGGGYEVFLLMEFCDGGD
;
A
#
# COMPACT_ATOMS: atom_id res chain seq x y z
N MET A 1 64.74 -9.03 -25.90
CA MET A 1 64.11 -8.03 -25.00
C MET A 1 62.73 -7.76 -25.56
N ALA A 2 61.68 -8.32 -24.96
CA ALA A 2 60.31 -8.22 -25.48
C ALA A 2 59.49 -7.24 -24.61
N ALA A 3 58.83 -6.29 -25.28
CA ALA A 3 58.04 -5.23 -24.69
C ALA A 3 56.59 -5.66 -24.40
N ALA A 4 55.95 -4.89 -23.52
CA ALA A 4 54.68 -5.12 -22.86
C ALA A 4 53.43 -5.09 -23.78
N HIS A 5 52.40 -5.83 -23.37
CA HIS A 5 51.00 -5.52 -23.68
C HIS A 5 50.17 -5.58 -22.40
N TYR A 6 49.71 -4.42 -21.93
CA TYR A 6 48.73 -4.25 -20.86
C TYR A 6 47.32 -4.47 -21.45
N GLY A 7 46.63 -5.52 -21.01
CA GLY A 7 45.23 -5.81 -21.35
C GLY A 7 44.25 -5.25 -20.30
N GLN A 8 43.24 -4.55 -20.79
CA GLN A 8 42.19 -3.79 -20.09
C GLN A 8 41.32 -4.65 -19.16
N PRO A 9 40.78 -4.13 -18.03
CA PRO A 9 39.79 -4.83 -17.23
C PRO A 9 38.41 -4.78 -17.89
N SER A 10 37.84 -5.96 -18.16
CA SER A 10 36.46 -6.14 -18.62
C SER A 10 35.47 -5.61 -17.59
N GLN A 11 34.71 -4.57 -17.93
CA GLN A 11 33.59 -4.10 -17.13
C GLN A 11 32.44 -5.10 -17.24
N VAL A 12 32.20 -5.86 -16.17
CA VAL A 12 30.97 -6.64 -16.01
C VAL A 12 29.81 -5.69 -15.66
N PRO A 13 28.69 -5.69 -16.39
CA PRO A 13 27.54 -4.89 -16.01
C PRO A 13 26.92 -5.50 -14.75
N MET A 14 26.87 -4.71 -13.67
CA MET A 14 26.18 -5.14 -12.45
C MET A 14 24.67 -5.25 -12.71
N PRO A 15 23.99 -6.28 -12.19
CA PRO A 15 22.54 -6.37 -12.27
C PRO A 15 21.93 -5.23 -11.45
N VAL A 16 21.18 -4.38 -12.12
CA VAL A 16 20.27 -3.42 -11.51
C VAL A 16 19.30 -4.19 -10.61
N HIS A 17 19.38 -3.96 -9.30
CA HIS A 17 18.41 -4.48 -8.33
C HIS A 17 17.07 -3.80 -8.60
N HIS A 18 16.25 -4.40 -9.46
CA HIS A 18 14.83 -4.10 -9.48
C HIS A 18 14.27 -4.63 -8.17
N SER A 19 13.79 -3.73 -7.32
CA SER A 19 13.04 -4.03 -6.11
C SER A 19 11.83 -4.88 -6.50
N ALA A 20 11.98 -6.21 -6.49
CA ALA A 20 10.90 -7.12 -6.85
C ALA A 20 9.85 -7.02 -5.75
N THR A 21 8.72 -6.37 -6.03
CA THR A 21 7.58 -6.34 -5.12
C THR A 21 7.15 -7.79 -4.84
N PRO A 22 6.85 -8.16 -3.58
CA PRO A 22 6.47 -9.53 -3.24
C PRO A 22 5.31 -10.05 -4.10
N ALA A 23 5.33 -11.35 -4.41
CA ALA A 23 4.24 -11.98 -5.15
C ALA A 23 2.90 -11.80 -4.42
N GLY A 24 1.84 -11.44 -5.15
CA GLY A 24 0.51 -11.18 -4.57
C GLY A 24 0.25 -9.72 -4.15
N THR A 25 1.22 -8.82 -4.34
CA THR A 25 1.05 -7.37 -4.16
C THR A 25 0.58 -6.66 -5.43
N PHE A 26 -0.01 -5.48 -5.28
CA PHE A 26 -0.35 -4.64 -6.43
C PHE A 26 0.89 -3.90 -6.97
N ALA A 27 1.04 -3.91 -8.30
CA ALA A 27 2.09 -3.15 -8.97
C ALA A 27 1.79 -1.63 -8.95
N PRO A 28 2.82 -0.78 -8.95
CA PRO A 28 2.65 0.65 -9.23
C PRO A 28 1.84 0.92 -10.49
N GLY A 29 0.97 1.94 -10.46
CA GLY A 29 0.04 2.27 -11.54
C GLY A 29 -1.29 1.52 -11.50
N THR A 30 -1.43 0.49 -10.66
CA THR A 30 -2.71 -0.23 -10.48
C THR A 30 -3.78 0.72 -9.95
N LYS A 31 -4.96 0.72 -10.57
CA LYS A 31 -6.11 1.52 -10.15
C LYS A 31 -7.02 0.69 -9.26
N ILE A 32 -7.30 1.17 -8.06
CA ILE A 32 -8.15 0.49 -7.07
C ILE A 32 -9.34 1.40 -6.73
N GLN A 33 -10.53 0.82 -6.66
CA GLN A 33 -11.72 1.51 -6.16
C GLN A 33 -11.86 1.25 -4.67
N VAL A 34 -11.95 2.31 -3.87
CA VAL A 34 -12.24 2.25 -2.43
C VAL A 34 -13.36 3.22 -2.13
N GLY A 35 -14.56 2.69 -1.88
CA GLY A 35 -15.79 3.48 -1.74
C GLY A 35 -15.96 4.43 -2.92
N GLU A 36 -15.92 5.74 -2.69
CA GLU A 36 -16.06 6.76 -3.76
C GLU A 36 -14.73 7.14 -4.44
N HIS A 37 -13.59 6.66 -3.92
CA HIS A 37 -12.26 7.05 -4.37
C HIS A 37 -11.65 6.03 -5.34
N ARG A 38 -11.25 6.51 -6.52
CA ARG A 38 -10.44 5.74 -7.48
C ARG A 38 -8.97 6.09 -7.33
N VAL A 39 -8.24 5.32 -6.53
CA VAL A 39 -6.84 5.59 -6.18
C VAL A 39 -5.87 4.85 -7.10
N ILE A 40 -4.63 5.34 -7.18
CA ILE A 40 -3.56 4.73 -7.98
C ILE A 40 -2.42 4.29 -7.06
N ILE A 41 -2.03 3.02 -7.10
CA ILE A 41 -0.88 2.51 -6.35
C ILE A 41 0.40 3.23 -6.81
N GLN A 42 1.11 3.85 -5.88
CA GLN A 42 2.43 4.46 -6.14
C GLN A 42 3.54 3.46 -5.82
N ARG A 43 3.51 2.87 -4.61
CA ARG A 43 4.47 1.85 -4.20
C ARG A 43 3.91 1.01 -3.05
N TYR A 44 4.47 -0.19 -2.91
CA TYR A 44 4.33 -1.02 -1.72
C TYR A 44 5.13 -0.42 -0.57
N LEU A 45 4.58 -0.42 0.65
CA LEU A 45 5.25 0.09 1.85
C LEU A 45 5.67 -1.05 2.77
N SER A 46 4.74 -1.90 3.18
CA SER A 46 5.00 -2.95 4.16
C SER A 46 3.96 -4.06 4.16
N GLU A 47 4.35 -5.19 4.76
CA GLU A 47 3.49 -6.32 5.12
C GLU A 47 3.32 -6.38 6.64
N GLY A 48 2.17 -6.85 7.10
CA GLY A 48 1.96 -7.26 8.49
C GLY A 48 0.87 -8.31 8.60
N GLY A 49 1.24 -9.57 8.83
CA GLY A 49 0.30 -10.68 8.98
C GLY A 49 -0.53 -10.91 7.71
N PHE A 50 -1.81 -10.48 7.74
CA PHE A 50 -2.74 -10.58 6.61
C PHE A 50 -2.97 -9.25 5.89
N ALA A 51 -2.16 -8.23 6.21
CA ALA A 51 -2.31 -6.88 5.69
C ALA A 51 -1.13 -6.47 4.79
N HIS A 52 -1.46 -5.85 3.66
CA HIS A 52 -0.53 -5.17 2.78
C HIS A 52 -0.80 -3.67 2.82
N VAL A 53 0.26 -2.87 2.92
CA VAL A 53 0.18 -1.41 3.00
C VAL A 53 0.82 -0.79 1.77
N TYR A 54 0.12 0.16 1.15
CA TYR A 54 0.56 0.84 -0.08
C TYR A 54 0.46 2.35 0.09
N LEU A 55 1.41 3.07 -0.50
CA LEU A 55 1.23 4.48 -0.79
C LEU A 55 0.41 4.60 -2.07
N VAL A 56 -0.63 5.43 -2.04
CA VAL A 56 -1.52 5.65 -3.18
C VAL A 56 -1.68 7.13 -3.46
N LYS A 57 -2.00 7.45 -4.72
CA LYS A 57 -2.38 8.79 -5.17
C LYS A 57 -3.89 8.88 -5.31
N LEU A 58 -4.47 9.89 -4.67
CA LEU A 58 -5.87 10.25 -4.75
C LEU A 58 -6.16 10.99 -6.07
N PRO A 59 -7.38 10.87 -6.63
CA PRO A 59 -7.76 11.61 -7.82
C PRO A 59 -7.97 13.11 -7.55
N ARG A 60 -8.24 13.48 -6.30
CA ARG A 60 -8.37 14.86 -5.81
C ARG A 60 -7.70 14.96 -4.44
N PRO A 61 -7.02 16.08 -4.13
CA PRO A 61 -6.44 16.28 -2.80
C PRO A 61 -7.50 16.28 -1.71
N ILE A 62 -7.17 15.71 -0.55
CA ILE A 62 -7.92 15.75 0.69
C ILE A 62 -7.01 16.43 1.72
N ASP A 63 -7.49 17.48 2.39
CA ASP A 63 -6.71 18.27 3.34
C ASP A 63 -5.36 18.77 2.78
N GLY A 64 -5.34 19.11 1.48
CA GLY A 64 -4.16 19.68 0.80
C GLY A 64 -3.15 18.67 0.26
N THR A 65 -3.35 17.36 0.50
CA THR A 65 -2.49 16.29 -0.01
C THR A 65 -3.23 15.35 -0.96
N ASP A 66 -2.58 14.93 -2.04
CA ASP A 66 -3.07 13.88 -2.94
C ASP A 66 -2.47 12.50 -2.62
N GLN A 67 -1.74 12.38 -1.51
CA GLN A 67 -1.16 11.13 -1.04
C GLN A 67 -1.98 10.54 0.10
N ALA A 68 -2.17 9.22 0.05
CA ALA A 68 -2.91 8.48 1.05
C ALA A 68 -2.28 7.08 1.25
N VAL A 69 -2.68 6.41 2.32
CA VAL A 69 -2.31 5.02 2.60
C VAL A 69 -3.50 4.11 2.31
N LEU A 70 -3.27 3.08 1.51
CA LEU A 70 -4.20 1.98 1.32
C LEU A 70 -3.70 0.76 2.11
N LYS A 71 -4.48 0.33 3.11
CA LYS A 71 -4.30 -0.95 3.79
C LYS A 71 -5.28 -1.96 3.21
N ARG A 72 -4.76 -3.05 2.66
CA ARG A 72 -5.52 -4.21 2.15
C ARG A 72 -5.40 -5.33 3.16
N VAL A 73 -6.52 -5.85 3.65
CA VAL A 73 -6.57 -6.95 4.64
C VAL A 73 -7.38 -8.10 4.08
N ALA A 74 -6.83 -9.32 4.13
CA ALA A 74 -7.59 -10.53 3.89
C ALA A 74 -8.16 -11.06 5.22
N VAL A 75 -9.45 -11.38 5.25
CA VAL A 75 -10.11 -11.98 6.42
C VAL A 75 -10.77 -13.31 6.04
N PRO A 76 -10.66 -14.34 6.89
CA PRO A 76 -11.13 -15.68 6.54
C PRO A 76 -12.64 -15.84 6.63
N ASP A 77 -13.32 -15.05 7.46
CA ASP A 77 -14.72 -15.25 7.81
C ASP A 77 -15.51 -13.95 8.05
N LYS A 78 -16.85 -14.10 8.10
CA LYS A 78 -17.81 -12.98 8.23
C LYS A 78 -17.84 -12.37 9.63
N GLU A 79 -17.44 -13.12 10.66
CA GLU A 79 -17.38 -12.60 12.03
C GLU A 79 -16.23 -11.62 12.17
N THR A 80 -15.04 -12.02 11.72
CA THR A 80 -13.86 -11.14 11.65
C THR A 80 -14.15 -9.89 10.82
N LEU A 81 -14.83 -10.02 9.68
CA LEU A 81 -15.27 -8.88 8.88
C LEU A 81 -16.20 -7.93 9.66
N ARG A 82 -17.13 -8.46 10.47
CA ARG A 82 -18.03 -7.63 11.29
C ARG A 82 -17.26 -6.87 12.37
N SER A 83 -16.32 -7.51 13.04
CA SER A 83 -15.46 -6.86 14.02
C SER A 83 -14.67 -5.70 13.40
N MET A 84 -14.07 -5.91 12.22
CA MET A 84 -13.37 -4.84 11.49
C MET A 84 -14.30 -3.66 11.14
N ARG A 85 -15.55 -3.93 10.75
CA ARG A 85 -16.52 -2.86 10.46
C ARG A 85 -16.80 -2.02 11.72
N THR A 86 -16.96 -2.66 12.88
CA THR A 86 -17.14 -1.97 14.17
C THR A 86 -15.93 -1.11 14.54
N GLU A 87 -14.72 -1.59 14.30
CA GLU A 87 -13.50 -0.81 14.51
C GLU A 87 -13.44 0.40 13.58
N VAL A 88 -13.78 0.22 12.29
CA VAL A 88 -13.86 1.32 11.32
C VAL A 88 -14.90 2.36 11.74
N GLU A 89 -16.07 1.95 12.23
CA GLU A 89 -17.07 2.87 12.77
C GLU A 89 -16.55 3.64 13.99
N THR A 90 -15.75 3.00 14.83
CA THR A 90 -15.09 3.65 15.97
C THR A 90 -14.06 4.68 15.48
N MET A 91 -13.25 4.35 14.48
CA MET A 91 -12.29 5.29 13.87
C MET A 91 -12.99 6.50 13.23
N LYS A 92 -14.14 6.31 12.59
CA LYS A 92 -14.96 7.42 12.07
C LYS A 92 -15.40 8.38 13.16
N ARG A 93 -15.74 7.87 14.35
CA ARG A 93 -16.18 8.69 15.51
C ARG A 93 -15.02 9.42 16.19
N LEU A 94 -13.80 8.91 16.05
CA LEU A 94 -12.58 9.49 16.64
C LEU A 94 -11.85 10.47 15.70
N LYS A 95 -12.49 10.90 14.61
CA LYS A 95 -11.94 11.87 13.67
C LYS A 95 -11.59 13.18 14.39
N GLY A 96 -10.35 13.64 14.24
CA GLY A 96 -9.83 14.88 14.88
C GLY A 96 -8.96 14.67 16.11
N HIS A 97 -8.73 13.42 16.54
CA HIS A 97 -7.76 13.12 17.59
C HIS A 97 -6.35 12.91 16.99
N ARG A 98 -5.41 13.80 17.35
CA ARG A 98 -4.04 13.87 16.80
C ARG A 98 -3.21 12.56 16.72
N PRO A 99 -3.33 11.58 17.63
CA PRO A 99 -2.56 10.33 17.49
C PRO A 99 -3.23 9.28 16.58
N ILE A 100 -4.41 9.55 16.02
CA ILE A 100 -5.19 8.56 15.26
C ILE A 100 -5.13 8.94 13.78
N VAL A 101 -4.57 8.03 12.97
CA VAL A 101 -4.56 8.16 11.51
C VAL A 101 -6.00 8.37 11.01
N THR A 102 -6.22 9.48 10.31
CA THR A 102 -7.53 9.90 9.80
C THR A 102 -8.05 8.92 8.77
N TYR A 103 -9.22 8.37 9.06
CA TYR A 103 -10.02 7.58 8.12
C TYR A 103 -10.50 8.45 6.95
N ILE A 104 -10.31 7.96 5.72
CA ILE A 104 -10.86 8.56 4.50
C ILE A 104 -12.06 7.72 4.03
N ASP A 105 -11.82 6.46 3.64
CA ASP A 105 -12.87 5.58 3.15
C ASP A 105 -12.52 4.08 3.32
N SER A 106 -13.47 3.18 3.08
CA SER A 106 -13.24 1.74 3.10
C SER A 106 -14.14 0.99 2.13
N HIS A 107 -13.68 -0.18 1.68
CA HIS A 107 -14.45 -1.07 0.82
C HIS A 107 -14.21 -2.51 1.23
N ALA A 108 -15.26 -3.31 1.33
CA ALA A 108 -15.16 -4.73 1.63
C ALA A 108 -15.81 -5.54 0.51
N SER A 109 -15.12 -6.57 0.03
CA SER A 109 -15.58 -7.45 -1.04
C SER A 109 -15.26 -8.90 -0.73
N GLU A 110 -15.97 -9.84 -1.36
CA GLU A 110 -15.71 -11.27 -1.21
C GLU A 110 -14.56 -11.70 -2.13
N LEU A 111 -13.67 -12.55 -1.60
CA LEU A 111 -12.58 -13.14 -2.39
C LEU A 111 -13.08 -14.37 -3.14
N LYS A 112 -12.57 -14.55 -4.37
CA LYS A 112 -12.82 -15.78 -5.14
C LYS A 112 -12.12 -16.94 -4.43
N GLY A 113 -12.90 -17.87 -3.91
CA GLY A 113 -12.39 -19.01 -3.12
C GLY A 113 -12.70 -18.93 -1.63
N GLY A 114 -13.43 -17.91 -1.17
CA GLY A 114 -13.84 -17.75 0.22
C GLY A 114 -13.03 -16.69 0.95
N GLY A 115 -13.59 -16.23 2.07
CA GLY A 115 -13.06 -15.07 2.81
C GLY A 115 -13.42 -13.74 2.15
N TYR A 116 -12.91 -12.66 2.74
CA TYR A 116 -13.18 -11.29 2.31
C TYR A 116 -11.89 -10.50 2.22
N GLU A 117 -11.93 -9.48 1.39
CA GLU A 117 -10.90 -8.47 1.23
C GLU A 117 -11.44 -7.13 1.66
N VAL A 118 -10.72 -6.47 2.55
CA VAL A 118 -11.06 -5.15 3.07
C VAL A 118 -9.97 -4.17 2.68
N PHE A 119 -10.37 -3.11 1.99
CA PHE A 119 -9.57 -1.92 1.74
C PHE A 119 -9.92 -0.84 2.75
N LEU A 120 -8.91 -0.27 3.36
CA LEU A 120 -8.99 0.87 4.26
C LEU A 120 -8.08 1.98 3.71
N LEU A 121 -8.68 3.10 3.32
CA LEU A 121 -8.01 4.29 2.81
C LEU A 121 -7.90 5.31 3.94
N MET A 122 -6.68 5.79 4.17
CA MET A 122 -6.31 6.63 5.30
C MET A 122 -5.38 7.75 4.86
N GLU A 123 -5.27 8.80 5.67
CA GLU A 123 -4.25 9.83 5.45
C GLU A 123 -2.84 9.24 5.42
N PHE A 124 -1.96 9.85 4.63
CA PHE A 124 -0.54 9.55 4.67
C PHE A 124 0.17 10.50 5.62
N CYS A 125 0.62 9.96 6.76
CA CYS A 125 1.49 10.69 7.67
C CYS A 125 2.94 10.58 7.19
N ASP A 126 3.55 11.68 6.76
CA ASP A 126 4.96 11.74 6.32
C ASP A 126 5.97 11.59 7.48
N GLY A 127 5.48 11.37 8.71
CA GLY A 127 6.32 11.15 9.88
C GLY A 127 6.90 12.41 10.52
N GLY A 128 6.30 13.59 10.27
CA GLY A 128 6.74 14.87 10.86
C GLY A 128 5.95 15.31 12.09
N ASP A 129 6.34 14.80 13.27
CA ASP A 129 6.91 15.51 14.45
C ASP A 129 7.18 14.48 15.57
#